data_AF-A0A1N6KR08-F1
#
_entry.id   AF-A0A1N6KR08-F1
#
_cell.length_a   1.000
_cell.length_b   1.000
_cell.length_c   1.000
_cell.angle_alpha   90.00
_cell.angle_beta   90.00
_cell.angle_gamma   90.00
#
_symmetry.space_group_name_H-M   'P 1'
#
loop_
_entity.id
_entity.type
_entity.pdbx_description
1 polymer ?
#
loop_
_entity_poly.entity_id
_entity_poly.type
_entity_poly.pdbx_seq_one_letter_code
_entity_poly.pdbx_strand_id
1 'polypeptide(L)'
;MLNYPAAYQSTQGSALDPDKAFYGRIVSEHNTRTLVESIVVPIRSGQAWTVPAGHVFRIVTIEGPQVADLNMWNLHNPRERMWASRTRQLQQAHVSTFDRLWSTLPFLRPMVTITDDSLAGYGVDEHGGRVHDLLGTRCDPYVNRMLTGEDFHFHCHSNLTRAIAPYGLTEYDVHDVLNVFQCTGLNLEDKYFMKACPAKKGDYLEFFAEIDLLCALSTCPGGDLSLPMWGPDARDPLEVCRPLGIEIYRLAPQMLDGWTSPAVAAYKGQHGMTLSQPQWKCGC
;
A
#
# COMPACT_ATOMS: atom_id res chain seq x y z
N MET A 1 -28.27 1.06 4.58
CA MET A 1 -27.69 0.82 5.91
C MET A 1 -27.86 2.08 6.75
N LEU A 2 -28.20 1.93 8.04
CA LEU A 2 -28.08 3.03 8.99
C LEU A 2 -26.57 3.28 9.23
N ASN A 3 -26.14 4.52 9.16
CA ASN A 3 -24.74 4.90 9.30
C ASN A 3 -24.33 4.87 10.79
N TYR A 4 -23.44 3.95 11.19
CA TYR A 4 -22.85 3.91 12.53
C TYR A 4 -21.48 4.59 12.51
N PRO A 5 -21.13 5.42 13.51
CA PRO A 5 -19.87 6.16 13.49
C PRO A 5 -18.65 5.24 13.52
N ALA A 6 -17.59 5.66 12.83
CA ALA A 6 -16.28 5.01 12.90
C ALA A 6 -15.69 5.09 14.32
N ALA A 7 -14.91 4.07 14.70
CA ALA A 7 -14.29 3.98 16.02
C ALA A 7 -13.18 5.01 16.23
N TYR A 8 -12.36 5.24 15.19
CA TYR A 8 -11.34 6.28 15.18
C TYR A 8 -11.88 7.48 14.40
N GLN A 9 -11.92 8.64 15.04
CA GLN A 9 -12.44 9.87 14.45
C GLN A 9 -11.32 10.89 14.37
N SER A 10 -11.20 11.54 13.22
CA SER A 10 -10.21 12.59 13.00
C SER A 10 -10.60 13.83 13.79
N THR A 11 -9.63 14.38 14.53
CA THR A 11 -9.75 15.69 15.18
C THR A 11 -8.72 16.65 14.59
N GLN A 12 -9.03 17.94 14.63
CA GLN A 12 -8.17 18.96 14.01
C GLN A 12 -6.74 18.89 14.56
N GLY A 13 -5.76 18.82 13.66
CA GLY A 13 -4.33 18.71 14.00
C GLY A 13 -3.90 17.36 14.56
N SER A 14 -4.79 16.36 14.57
CA SER A 14 -4.43 14.98 14.93
C SER A 14 -3.63 14.31 13.82
N ALA A 15 -3.06 13.14 14.14
CA ALA A 15 -2.35 12.35 13.14
C ALA A 15 -3.25 11.84 11.99
N LEU A 16 -4.58 11.87 12.18
CA LEU A 16 -5.61 11.54 11.19
C LEU A 16 -6.15 12.78 10.43
N ASP A 17 -5.63 13.97 10.71
CA ASP A 17 -5.97 15.22 10.02
C ASP A 17 -4.74 15.70 9.22
N PRO A 18 -4.52 15.14 8.00
CA PRO A 18 -3.38 15.53 7.18
C PRO A 18 -3.50 17.00 6.74
N ASP A 19 -2.37 17.68 6.58
CA ASP A 19 -2.33 19.04 6.02
C ASP A 19 -2.72 19.03 4.54
N LYS A 20 -4.03 19.06 4.27
CA LYS A 20 -4.59 19.00 2.91
C LYS A 20 -4.11 20.14 2.03
N ALA A 21 -3.74 21.29 2.61
CA ALA A 21 -3.20 22.41 1.85
C ALA A 21 -1.77 22.08 1.36
N PHE A 22 -0.93 21.53 2.23
CA PHE A 22 0.41 21.04 1.85
C PHE A 22 0.34 19.98 0.76
N TYR A 23 -0.43 18.90 0.97
CA TYR A 23 -0.52 17.80 0.00
C TYR A 23 -1.23 18.22 -1.29
N GLY A 24 -2.26 19.08 -1.22
CA GLY A 24 -2.94 19.61 -2.39
C GLY A 24 -2.00 20.44 -3.28
N ARG A 25 -1.06 21.18 -2.68
CA ARG A 25 -0.05 21.95 -3.41
C ARG A 25 0.86 21.06 -4.26
N ILE A 26 1.25 19.89 -3.74
CA ILE A 26 2.08 18.91 -4.46
C ILE A 26 1.44 18.51 -5.80
N VAL A 27 0.12 18.37 -5.82
CA VAL A 27 -0.65 18.04 -7.02
C VAL A 27 -0.82 19.26 -7.93
N SER A 28 -1.23 20.41 -7.40
CA SER A 28 -1.49 21.61 -8.21
C SER A 28 -0.23 22.15 -8.88
N GLU A 29 0.93 22.00 -8.24
CA GLU A 29 2.23 22.46 -8.74
C GLU A 29 3.09 21.32 -9.31
N HIS A 30 2.46 20.25 -9.82
CA HIS A 30 3.18 19.08 -10.36
C HIS A 30 4.21 19.43 -11.46
N ASN A 31 4.07 20.55 -12.16
CA ASN A 31 5.03 21.00 -13.17
C ASN A 31 6.38 21.46 -12.59
N THR A 32 6.48 21.64 -11.28
CA THR A 32 7.71 22.10 -10.60
C THR A 32 8.62 20.97 -10.14
N ARG A 33 8.12 19.73 -10.16
CA ARG A 33 8.88 18.55 -9.74
C ARG A 33 9.69 17.96 -10.90
N THR A 34 10.76 17.25 -10.57
CA THR A 34 11.63 16.58 -11.55
C THR A 34 11.39 15.08 -11.51
N LEU A 35 11.08 14.45 -12.66
CA LEU A 35 11.11 12.99 -12.78
C LEU A 35 12.56 12.52 -12.64
N VAL A 36 12.84 11.71 -11.62
CA VAL A 36 14.19 11.20 -11.34
C VAL A 36 14.37 9.75 -11.74
N GLU A 37 13.28 8.98 -11.79
CA GLU A 37 13.31 7.57 -12.17
C GLU A 37 11.97 7.14 -12.78
N SER A 38 12.03 6.25 -13.76
CA SER A 38 10.86 5.59 -14.36
C SER A 38 11.17 4.11 -14.54
N ILE A 39 10.28 3.26 -14.04
CA ILE A 39 10.45 1.80 -14.00
C ILE A 39 9.21 1.16 -14.62
N VAL A 40 9.41 0.14 -15.45
CA VAL A 40 8.32 -0.72 -15.93
C VAL A 40 8.38 -2.04 -15.18
N VAL A 41 7.29 -2.42 -14.53
CA VAL A 41 7.13 -3.73 -13.90
C VAL A 41 6.44 -4.66 -14.90
N PRO A 42 7.14 -5.68 -15.44
CA PRO A 42 6.56 -6.63 -16.40
C PRO A 42 5.35 -7.37 -15.82
N ILE A 43 4.54 -7.98 -16.67
CA ILE A 43 3.43 -8.84 -16.23
C ILE A 43 3.92 -9.99 -15.34
N ARG A 44 3.10 -10.39 -14.36
CA ARG A 44 3.35 -11.56 -13.48
C ARG A 44 4.71 -11.50 -12.78
N SER A 45 5.18 -10.31 -12.45
CA SER A 45 6.51 -10.10 -11.89
C SER A 45 6.48 -9.08 -10.77
N GLY A 46 7.58 -9.04 -10.00
CA GLY A 46 7.75 -8.09 -8.91
C GLY A 46 9.00 -7.26 -9.12
N GLN A 47 8.93 -5.99 -8.76
CA GLN A 47 10.06 -5.06 -8.78
C GLN A 47 10.07 -4.25 -7.49
N ALA A 48 11.25 -4.11 -6.89
CA ALA A 48 11.48 -3.25 -5.74
C ALA A 48 12.28 -2.01 -6.14
N TRP A 49 12.06 -0.90 -5.44
CA TRP A 49 12.72 0.37 -5.68
C TRP A 49 12.75 1.21 -4.40
N THR A 50 13.59 2.24 -4.36
CA THR A 50 13.70 3.15 -3.22
C THR A 50 13.05 4.49 -3.50
N VAL A 51 12.41 5.09 -2.50
CA VAL A 51 11.85 6.44 -2.60
C VAL A 51 12.33 7.25 -1.38
N PRO A 52 13.13 8.32 -1.57
CA PRO A 52 13.55 9.14 -0.45
C PRO A 52 12.37 9.93 0.15
N ALA A 53 12.45 10.25 1.45
CA ALA A 53 11.48 11.11 2.11
C ALA A 53 11.33 12.44 1.36
N GLY A 54 10.12 13.00 1.31
CA GLY A 54 9.84 14.23 0.57
C GLY A 54 9.72 14.07 -0.95
N HIS A 55 9.90 12.85 -1.48
CA HIS A 55 9.64 12.55 -2.89
C HIS A 55 8.21 12.09 -3.10
N VAL A 56 7.79 12.11 -4.35
CA VAL A 56 6.51 11.55 -4.79
C VAL A 56 6.79 10.33 -5.65
N PHE A 57 5.97 9.28 -5.53
CA PHE A 57 5.94 8.22 -6.52
C PHE A 57 4.53 7.94 -7.02
N ARG A 58 4.41 7.55 -8.29
CA ARG A 58 3.16 7.14 -8.93
C ARG A 58 3.24 5.69 -9.36
N ILE A 59 2.13 4.99 -9.23
CA ILE A 59 1.87 3.72 -9.93
C ILE A 59 0.91 4.05 -11.06
N VAL A 60 1.26 3.68 -12.30
CA VAL A 60 0.55 4.11 -13.52
C VAL A 60 0.20 2.90 -14.39
N THR A 61 -1.02 2.89 -14.90
CA THR A 61 -1.48 1.93 -15.91
C THR A 61 -1.00 2.34 -17.31
N ILE A 62 0.15 1.82 -17.75
CA ILE A 62 0.81 2.30 -18.98
C ILE A 62 0.20 1.74 -20.28
N GLU A 63 -0.41 0.56 -20.23
CA GLU A 63 -1.02 -0.10 -21.39
C GLU A 63 -2.54 -0.29 -21.26
N GLY A 64 -3.04 -0.39 -20.03
CA GLY A 64 -4.46 -0.63 -19.73
C GLY A 64 -4.64 -1.13 -18.29
N PRO A 65 -5.83 -1.64 -17.94
CA PRO A 65 -6.11 -2.07 -16.57
C PRO A 65 -5.21 -3.24 -16.14
N GLN A 66 -4.69 -3.14 -14.93
CA GLN A 66 -3.92 -4.16 -14.25
C GLN A 66 -3.98 -3.86 -12.75
N VAL A 67 -4.33 -4.84 -11.93
CA VAL A 67 -4.27 -4.68 -10.47
C VAL A 67 -2.88 -5.02 -9.94
N ALA A 68 -2.49 -4.45 -8.82
CA ALA A 68 -1.18 -4.73 -8.26
C ALA A 68 -1.13 -4.72 -6.74
N ASP A 69 -0.20 -5.50 -6.23
CA ASP A 69 0.02 -5.70 -4.81
C ASP A 69 1.25 -4.88 -4.39
N LEU A 70 1.05 -3.89 -3.52
CA LEU A 70 2.11 -3.01 -3.03
C LEU A 70 2.52 -3.36 -1.59
N ASN A 71 3.83 -3.50 -1.36
CA ASN A 71 4.46 -3.51 -0.05
C ASN A 71 5.42 -2.32 0.11
N MET A 72 5.61 -1.89 1.36
CA MET A 72 6.47 -0.76 1.72
C MET A 72 7.13 -1.02 3.06
N TRP A 73 8.41 -0.73 3.13
CA TRP A 73 9.26 -0.81 4.31
C TRP A 73 9.98 0.51 4.52
N ASN A 74 10.32 0.83 5.75
CA ASN A 74 11.35 1.84 6.00
C ASN A 74 12.67 1.32 5.40
N LEU A 75 13.28 2.13 4.54
CA LEU A 75 14.51 1.78 3.83
C LEU A 75 15.65 1.37 4.77
N HIS A 76 15.73 2.01 5.94
CA HIS A 76 16.81 1.82 6.90
C HIS A 76 16.50 0.80 8.00
N ASN A 77 15.24 0.34 8.09
CA ASN A 77 14.80 -0.65 9.06
C ASN A 77 13.54 -1.40 8.60
N PRO A 78 13.70 -2.51 7.86
CA PRO A 78 12.58 -3.27 7.30
C PRO A 78 11.66 -3.97 8.33
N ARG A 79 11.99 -3.92 9.62
CA ARG A 79 11.04 -4.30 10.68
C ARG A 79 9.87 -3.32 10.76
N GLU A 80 10.09 -2.07 10.37
CA GLU A 80 9.05 -1.08 10.14
C GLU A 80 8.53 -1.22 8.71
N ARG A 81 7.27 -1.65 8.58
CA ARG A 81 6.61 -1.92 7.31
C ARG A 81 5.15 -1.52 7.34
N MET A 82 4.52 -1.41 6.18
CA MET A 82 3.11 -1.00 6.10
C MET A 82 2.22 -2.02 6.80
N TRP A 83 1.21 -1.51 7.51
CA TRP A 83 0.28 -2.29 8.30
C TRP A 83 -1.14 -2.11 7.77
N ALA A 84 -1.55 -3.02 6.87
CA ALA A 84 -2.83 -2.92 6.15
C ALA A 84 -4.03 -2.85 7.10
N SER A 85 -4.11 -3.74 8.09
CA SER A 85 -5.25 -3.77 9.02
C SER A 85 -5.34 -2.54 9.94
N ARG A 86 -4.20 -2.00 10.40
CA ARG A 86 -4.20 -0.74 11.17
C ARG A 86 -4.54 0.45 10.30
N THR A 87 -4.06 0.48 9.07
CA THR A 87 -4.43 1.51 8.10
C THR A 87 -5.94 1.48 7.84
N ARG A 88 -6.52 0.29 7.66
CA ARG A 88 -7.97 0.10 7.53
C ARG A 88 -8.77 0.60 8.72
N GLN A 89 -8.25 0.42 9.94
CA GLN A 89 -8.90 0.93 11.15
C GLN A 89 -8.82 2.46 11.28
N LEU A 90 -7.70 3.05 10.88
CA LEU A 90 -7.45 4.50 11.05
C LEU A 90 -8.00 5.34 9.89
N GLN A 91 -8.06 4.76 8.69
CA GLN A 91 -8.54 5.41 7.47
C GLN A 91 -9.88 4.78 7.05
N GLN A 92 -9.80 3.74 6.22
CA GLN A 92 -10.92 3.04 5.60
C GLN A 92 -10.46 1.76 4.93
N ALA A 93 -11.40 0.87 4.58
CA ALA A 93 -11.11 -0.39 3.88
C ALA A 93 -10.53 -0.20 2.46
N HIS A 94 -10.80 0.94 1.85
CA HIS A 94 -10.38 1.30 0.50
C HIS A 94 -9.86 2.73 0.55
N VAL A 95 -8.59 2.92 0.27
CA VAL A 95 -7.91 4.21 0.50
C VAL A 95 -7.85 5.06 -0.76
N SER A 96 -7.87 6.38 -0.60
CA SER A 96 -7.78 7.35 -1.68
C SER A 96 -7.08 8.63 -1.18
N THR A 97 -7.18 9.72 -1.93
CA THR A 97 -6.52 10.99 -1.67
C THR A 97 -6.67 11.44 -0.21
N PHE A 98 -5.54 11.85 0.38
CA PHE A 98 -5.31 12.24 1.77
C PHE A 98 -5.26 11.10 2.79
N ASP A 99 -5.61 9.87 2.43
CA ASP A 99 -5.35 8.74 3.33
C ASP A 99 -3.86 8.48 3.47
N ARG A 100 -3.48 8.08 4.68
CA ARG A 100 -2.11 7.71 5.04
C ARG A 100 -2.00 6.21 5.24
N LEU A 101 -0.93 5.60 4.75
CA LEU A 101 -0.61 4.21 5.05
C LEU A 101 0.34 4.16 6.25
N TRP A 102 -0.03 3.38 7.27
CA TRP A 102 0.60 3.41 8.58
C TRP A 102 1.59 2.26 8.78
N SER A 103 2.68 2.51 9.49
CA SER A 103 3.65 1.47 9.83
C SER A 103 3.25 0.60 11.03
N THR A 104 3.86 -0.58 11.13
CA THR A 104 3.70 -1.55 12.22
C THR A 104 4.16 -1.02 13.58
N LEU A 105 3.70 -1.66 14.66
CA LEU A 105 4.27 -1.45 16.01
C LEU A 105 5.71 -1.99 16.08
N PRO A 106 6.59 -1.38 16.91
CA PRO A 106 6.33 -0.24 17.80
C PRO A 106 6.44 1.14 17.13
N PHE A 107 6.60 1.20 15.81
CA PHE A 107 6.93 2.43 15.09
C PHE A 107 5.72 3.34 14.88
N LEU A 108 4.59 2.78 14.41
CA LEU A 108 3.31 3.45 14.13
C LEU A 108 3.43 4.94 13.74
N ARG A 109 3.69 5.18 12.47
CA ARG A 109 3.67 6.52 11.85
C ARG A 109 3.23 6.42 10.38
N PRO A 110 2.85 7.54 9.76
CA PRO A 110 2.62 7.58 8.31
C PRO A 110 3.90 7.20 7.55
N MET A 111 3.79 6.27 6.61
CA MET A 111 4.85 5.93 5.66
C MET A 111 4.70 6.69 4.36
N VAL A 112 3.45 6.84 3.92
CA VAL A 112 3.05 7.66 2.77
C VAL A 112 1.74 8.36 3.05
N THR A 113 1.50 9.46 2.35
CA THR A 113 0.19 10.09 2.19
C THR A 113 -0.20 10.02 0.71
N ILE A 114 -1.40 9.53 0.39
CA ILE A 114 -1.91 9.55 -0.99
C ILE A 114 -2.20 11.00 -1.36
N THR A 115 -1.52 11.53 -2.37
CA THR A 115 -1.69 12.93 -2.80
C THR A 115 -2.72 13.06 -3.91
N ASP A 116 -2.85 12.06 -4.77
CA ASP A 116 -3.78 12.09 -5.88
C ASP A 116 -4.17 10.68 -6.33
N ASP A 117 -5.40 10.54 -6.84
CA ASP A 117 -6.03 9.29 -7.25
C ASP A 117 -6.94 9.56 -8.44
N SER A 118 -6.54 9.09 -9.62
CA SER A 118 -7.33 9.32 -10.84
C SER A 118 -8.65 8.53 -10.85
N LEU A 119 -8.80 7.53 -9.98
CA LEU A 119 -10.00 6.72 -9.79
C LEU A 119 -10.85 7.16 -8.60
N ALA A 120 -10.55 8.29 -7.95
CA ALA A 120 -11.34 8.80 -6.81
C ALA A 120 -12.84 8.97 -7.16
N GLY A 121 -13.15 9.22 -8.43
CA GLY A 121 -14.52 9.34 -8.94
C GLY A 121 -15.29 8.01 -9.04
N TYR A 122 -14.65 6.84 -8.88
CA TYR A 122 -15.31 5.53 -8.92
C TYR A 122 -16.34 5.38 -7.79
N GLY A 123 -16.01 5.87 -6.59
CA GLY A 123 -16.91 5.82 -5.45
C GLY A 123 -17.26 4.39 -5.03
N VAL A 124 -18.55 4.11 -4.91
CA VAL A 124 -19.10 2.80 -4.52
C VAL A 124 -20.01 2.30 -5.62
N ASP A 125 -19.76 1.09 -6.11
CA ASP A 125 -20.62 0.47 -7.11
C ASP A 125 -21.89 -0.14 -6.51
N GLU A 126 -22.79 -0.65 -7.36
CA GLU A 126 -24.06 -1.24 -6.97
C GLU A 126 -23.95 -2.56 -6.16
N HIS A 127 -22.75 -3.10 -5.98
CA HIS A 127 -22.45 -4.27 -5.16
C HIS A 127 -21.66 -3.92 -3.88
N GLY A 128 -21.40 -2.64 -3.64
CA GLY A 128 -20.55 -2.18 -2.53
C GLY A 128 -19.05 -2.22 -2.84
N GLY A 129 -18.68 -2.43 -4.10
CA GLY A 129 -17.31 -2.48 -4.58
C GLY A 129 -16.66 -1.09 -4.61
N ARG A 130 -15.39 -1.03 -4.23
CA ARG A 130 -14.53 0.17 -4.22
C ARG A 130 -13.11 -0.23 -4.64
N VAL A 131 -12.30 0.74 -5.06
CA VAL A 131 -10.91 0.52 -5.52
C VAL A 131 -9.88 0.75 -4.41
N HIS A 132 -8.66 0.21 -4.57
CA HIS A 132 -7.51 0.42 -3.67
C HIS A 132 -7.70 -0.17 -2.27
N ASP A 133 -7.92 -1.49 -2.20
CA ASP A 133 -8.32 -2.13 -0.95
C ASP A 133 -7.18 -2.52 0.00
N LEU A 134 -7.54 -2.57 1.29
CA LEU A 134 -6.80 -3.12 2.41
C LEU A 134 -7.55 -4.28 3.06
N LEU A 135 -8.51 -4.90 2.34
CA LEU A 135 -9.31 -6.03 2.80
C LEU A 135 -8.57 -7.35 2.59
N GLY A 136 -7.96 -7.50 1.42
CA GLY A 136 -7.21 -8.68 1.03
C GLY A 136 -5.83 -8.76 1.69
N THR A 137 -5.14 -9.87 1.43
CA THR A 137 -3.76 -10.11 1.84
C THR A 137 -2.81 -9.98 0.65
N ARG A 138 -2.90 -10.93 -0.28
CA ARG A 138 -2.23 -11.06 -1.59
C ARG A 138 -2.55 -12.44 -2.15
N CYS A 139 -2.55 -12.62 -3.47
CA CYS A 139 -2.55 -13.99 -4.01
C CYS A 139 -1.22 -14.68 -3.69
N ASP A 140 -1.27 -15.97 -3.35
CA ASP A 140 -0.13 -16.70 -2.82
C ASP A 140 -0.10 -18.18 -3.27
N PRO A 141 1.11 -18.78 -3.38
CA PRO A 141 1.25 -20.15 -3.84
C PRO A 141 0.68 -21.18 -2.86
N TYR A 142 0.53 -20.84 -1.58
CA TYR A 142 0.11 -21.77 -0.54
C TYR A 142 -1.39 -22.02 -0.58
N VAL A 143 -2.20 -20.95 -0.68
CA VAL A 143 -3.64 -21.04 -0.89
C VAL A 143 -3.93 -21.71 -2.23
N ASN A 144 -3.20 -21.36 -3.29
CA ASN A 144 -3.34 -22.06 -4.57
C ASN A 144 -3.09 -23.55 -4.42
N ARG A 145 -1.96 -23.96 -3.85
CA ARG A 145 -1.63 -25.38 -3.63
C ARG A 145 -2.68 -26.09 -2.78
N MET A 146 -3.21 -25.42 -1.76
CA MET A 146 -4.27 -25.93 -0.89
C MET A 146 -5.58 -26.16 -1.65
N LEU A 147 -5.96 -25.26 -2.56
CA LEU A 147 -7.23 -25.31 -3.28
C LEU A 147 -7.19 -26.16 -4.55
N THR A 148 -6.08 -26.14 -5.30
CA THR A 148 -5.97 -26.78 -6.62
C THR A 148 -5.11 -28.04 -6.60
N GLY A 149 -4.21 -28.17 -5.63
CA GLY A 149 -3.21 -29.23 -5.64
C GLY A 149 -2.02 -28.96 -6.58
N GLU A 150 -1.89 -27.75 -7.14
CA GLU A 150 -0.83 -27.39 -8.07
C GLU A 150 0.05 -26.26 -7.54
N ASP A 151 1.33 -26.26 -7.95
CA ASP A 151 2.26 -25.19 -7.62
C ASP A 151 2.25 -24.12 -8.73
N PHE A 152 2.14 -22.86 -8.34
CA PHE A 152 2.30 -21.73 -9.26
C PHE A 152 3.14 -20.62 -8.61
N HIS A 153 4.28 -20.31 -9.20
CA HIS A 153 5.33 -19.48 -8.58
C HIS A 153 5.24 -17.97 -8.93
N PHE A 154 4.23 -17.54 -9.70
CA PHE A 154 4.10 -16.15 -10.15
C PHE A 154 2.93 -15.41 -9.48
N HIS A 155 2.45 -15.93 -8.36
CA HIS A 155 1.59 -15.20 -7.43
C HIS A 155 2.30 -13.97 -6.86
N CYS A 156 1.52 -12.96 -6.46
CA CYS A 156 2.03 -11.72 -5.90
C CYS A 156 2.97 -11.93 -4.72
N HIS A 157 2.63 -12.88 -3.82
CA HIS A 157 3.50 -13.26 -2.73
C HIS A 157 4.92 -13.66 -3.19
N SER A 158 5.01 -14.55 -4.18
CA SER A 158 6.30 -15.01 -4.70
C SER A 158 7.02 -13.93 -5.51
N ASN A 159 6.27 -13.10 -6.24
CA ASN A 159 6.80 -11.96 -6.99
C ASN A 159 7.47 -10.94 -6.05
N LEU A 160 6.77 -10.56 -4.97
CA LEU A 160 7.29 -9.66 -3.95
C LEU A 160 8.51 -10.26 -3.24
N THR A 161 8.45 -11.53 -2.86
CA THR A 161 9.59 -12.24 -2.23
C THR A 161 10.85 -12.15 -3.09
N ARG A 162 10.74 -12.41 -4.40
CA ARG A 162 11.88 -12.29 -5.31
C ARG A 162 12.33 -10.84 -5.51
N ALA A 163 11.40 -9.89 -5.55
CA ALA A 163 11.69 -8.48 -5.75
C ALA A 163 12.54 -7.89 -4.62
N ILE A 164 12.31 -8.32 -3.37
CA ILE A 164 13.01 -7.78 -2.20
C ILE A 164 14.27 -8.57 -1.81
N ALA A 165 14.50 -9.75 -2.37
CA ALA A 165 15.69 -10.56 -2.10
C ALA A 165 17.02 -9.82 -2.34
N PRO A 166 17.19 -8.98 -3.39
CA PRO A 166 18.40 -8.18 -3.57
C PRO A 166 18.67 -7.16 -2.46
N TYR A 167 17.65 -6.80 -1.66
CA TYR A 167 17.76 -5.91 -0.50
C TYR A 167 18.06 -6.66 0.80
N GLY A 168 18.37 -7.95 0.73
CA GLY A 168 18.66 -8.80 1.89
C GLY A 168 17.42 -9.21 2.67
N LEU A 169 16.23 -9.01 2.12
CA LEU A 169 14.96 -9.41 2.71
C LEU A 169 14.53 -10.80 2.25
N THR A 170 13.61 -11.38 3.00
CA THR A 170 13.12 -12.74 2.79
C THR A 170 11.60 -12.76 2.68
N GLU A 171 11.04 -13.93 2.41
CA GLU A 171 9.60 -14.16 2.40
C GLU A 171 8.89 -13.67 3.68
N TYR A 172 9.57 -13.76 4.84
CA TYR A 172 9.04 -13.31 6.13
C TYR A 172 8.84 -11.80 6.23
N ASP A 173 9.47 -11.03 5.35
CA ASP A 173 9.36 -9.58 5.30
C ASP A 173 8.18 -9.11 4.44
N VAL A 174 7.69 -9.97 3.52
CA VAL A 174 6.48 -9.73 2.73
C VAL A 174 5.26 -9.71 3.65
N HIS A 175 4.41 -8.71 3.49
CA HIS A 175 3.25 -8.47 4.35
C HIS A 175 1.98 -8.25 3.54
N ASP A 176 0.84 -8.12 4.23
CA ASP A 176 -0.43 -7.81 3.58
C ASP A 176 -0.34 -6.50 2.83
N VAL A 177 -0.90 -6.49 1.62
CA VAL A 177 -0.64 -5.47 0.60
C VAL A 177 -1.66 -4.35 0.64
N LEU A 178 -1.34 -3.26 -0.07
CA LEU A 178 -2.37 -2.41 -0.66
C LEU A 178 -2.66 -2.96 -2.06
N ASN A 179 -3.92 -3.32 -2.33
CA ASN A 179 -4.37 -3.82 -3.62
C ASN A 179 -4.71 -2.64 -4.55
N VAL A 180 -3.70 -2.10 -5.23
CA VAL A 180 -3.79 -0.94 -6.12
C VAL A 180 -4.63 -1.27 -7.36
N PHE A 181 -5.57 -0.38 -7.69
CA PHE A 181 -6.56 -0.48 -8.78
C PHE A 181 -7.59 -1.62 -8.66
N GLN A 182 -7.44 -2.51 -7.70
CA GLN A 182 -8.33 -3.64 -7.52
C GLN A 182 -9.70 -3.19 -6.99
N CYS A 183 -10.79 -3.59 -7.65
CA CYS A 183 -12.15 -3.35 -7.16
C CYS A 183 -12.64 -4.54 -6.33
N THR A 184 -12.96 -4.28 -5.05
CA THR A 184 -13.36 -5.32 -4.10
C THR A 184 -14.38 -4.81 -3.09
N GLY A 185 -14.97 -5.75 -2.35
CA GLY A 185 -15.86 -5.45 -1.25
C GLY A 185 -16.23 -6.70 -0.46
N LEU A 186 -17.20 -6.56 0.42
CA LEU A 186 -17.81 -7.64 1.17
C LEU A 186 -19.27 -7.77 0.72
N ASN A 187 -19.70 -8.99 0.40
CA ASN A 187 -21.08 -9.22 0.02
C ASN A 187 -22.02 -9.19 1.25
N LEU A 188 -23.31 -9.44 1.05
CA LEU A 188 -24.31 -9.39 2.13
C LEU A 188 -24.09 -10.45 3.24
N GLU A 189 -23.25 -11.45 2.99
CA GLU A 189 -22.84 -12.49 3.94
C GLU A 189 -21.44 -12.23 4.54
N ASP A 190 -20.90 -11.02 4.37
CA ASP A 190 -19.58 -10.61 4.85
C ASP A 190 -18.41 -11.37 4.18
N LYS A 191 -18.60 -11.87 2.95
CA LYS A 191 -17.57 -12.59 2.19
C LYS A 191 -16.88 -11.67 1.19
N TYR A 192 -15.56 -11.80 1.10
CA TYR A 192 -14.72 -11.05 0.15
C TYR A 192 -15.06 -11.39 -1.30
N PHE A 193 -15.20 -10.36 -2.12
CA PHE A 193 -15.34 -10.48 -3.56
C PHE A 193 -14.35 -9.56 -4.29
N MET A 194 -14.09 -9.91 -5.55
CA MET A 194 -13.29 -9.10 -6.48
C MET A 194 -14.07 -8.91 -7.77
N LYS A 195 -13.89 -7.76 -8.43
CA LYS A 195 -14.48 -7.43 -9.73
C LYS A 195 -13.41 -6.91 -10.68
N ALA A 196 -13.77 -6.84 -11.97
CA ALA A 196 -12.95 -6.23 -13.00
C ALA A 196 -12.48 -4.82 -12.57
N CYS A 197 -11.18 -4.58 -12.74
CA CYS A 197 -10.53 -3.31 -12.49
C CYS A 197 -11.12 -2.22 -13.40
N PRO A 198 -11.57 -1.07 -12.85
CA PRO A 198 -12.15 0.01 -13.64
C PRO A 198 -11.11 0.91 -14.31
N ALA A 199 -9.82 0.69 -14.05
CA ALA A 199 -8.74 1.51 -14.56
C ALA A 199 -8.67 1.47 -16.10
N LYS A 200 -8.13 2.54 -16.67
CA LYS A 200 -7.86 2.71 -18.09
C LYS A 200 -6.41 3.15 -18.23
N LYS A 201 -5.86 2.99 -19.43
CA LYS A 201 -4.52 3.50 -19.73
C LYS A 201 -4.38 4.97 -19.30
N GLY A 202 -3.39 5.25 -18.46
CA GLY A 202 -3.08 6.57 -17.91
C GLY A 202 -3.62 6.81 -16.51
N ASP A 203 -4.48 5.93 -15.98
CA ASP A 203 -4.90 6.01 -14.57
C ASP A 203 -3.72 5.73 -13.63
N TYR A 204 -3.71 6.43 -12.49
CA TYR A 204 -2.63 6.37 -11.52
C TYR A 204 -3.13 6.52 -10.07
N LEU A 205 -2.29 6.03 -9.15
CA LEU A 205 -2.35 6.37 -7.73
C LEU A 205 -1.01 6.99 -7.32
N GLU A 206 -1.06 8.16 -6.69
CA GLU A 206 0.10 8.97 -6.33
C GLU A 206 0.30 9.05 -4.81
N PHE A 207 1.55 8.90 -4.39
CA PHE A 207 1.94 8.93 -2.98
C PHE A 207 3.06 9.93 -2.75
N PHE A 208 2.96 10.69 -1.67
CA PHE A 208 4.08 11.40 -1.06
C PHE A 208 4.75 10.51 0.00
N ALA A 209 6.07 10.35 -0.10
CA ALA A 209 6.89 9.57 0.83
C ALA A 209 7.18 10.36 2.10
N GLU A 210 6.60 9.94 3.22
CA GLU A 210 6.78 10.61 4.51
C GLU A 210 8.13 10.27 5.14
N ILE A 211 8.69 9.11 4.80
CA ILE A 211 9.97 8.60 5.26
C ILE A 211 10.75 8.05 4.05
N ASP A 212 12.02 7.67 4.25
CA ASP A 212 12.74 6.91 3.22
C ASP A 212 12.16 5.50 3.12
N LEU A 213 11.75 5.12 1.91
CA LEU A 213 11.03 3.88 1.66
C LEU A 213 11.84 2.93 0.77
N LEU A 214 11.76 1.64 1.10
CA LEU A 214 11.85 0.56 0.13
C LEU A 214 10.41 0.18 -0.23
N CYS A 215 10.07 0.26 -1.51
CA CYS A 215 8.78 -0.18 -2.04
C CYS A 215 8.99 -1.45 -2.87
N ALA A 216 7.98 -2.32 -2.93
CA ALA A 216 7.92 -3.39 -3.91
C ALA A 216 6.50 -3.56 -4.43
N LEU A 217 6.36 -3.73 -5.75
CA LEU A 217 5.10 -3.93 -6.42
C LEU A 217 5.13 -5.26 -7.16
N SER A 218 4.03 -6.02 -7.09
CA SER A 218 3.78 -7.12 -7.99
C SER A 218 2.64 -6.78 -8.95
N THR A 219 2.86 -6.97 -10.25
CA THR A 219 1.76 -7.03 -11.23
C THR A 219 1.03 -8.35 -11.05
N CYS A 220 -0.22 -8.29 -10.57
CA CYS A 220 -0.97 -9.48 -10.21
C CYS A 220 -1.20 -10.41 -11.42
N PRO A 221 -0.96 -11.72 -11.30
CA PRO A 221 -1.18 -12.64 -12.40
C PRO A 221 -2.65 -12.76 -12.80
N GLY A 222 -3.59 -12.28 -11.97
CA GLY A 222 -5.01 -12.14 -12.31
C GLY A 222 -5.34 -11.02 -13.29
N GLY A 223 -4.34 -10.21 -13.68
CA GLY A 223 -4.52 -9.12 -14.65
C GLY A 223 -5.44 -8.02 -14.15
N ASP A 224 -6.50 -7.75 -14.90
CA ASP A 224 -7.57 -6.82 -14.51
C ASP A 224 -8.72 -7.50 -13.73
N LEU A 225 -8.62 -8.80 -13.43
CA LEU A 225 -9.66 -9.59 -12.74
C LEU A 225 -11.00 -9.67 -13.49
N SER A 226 -11.02 -9.43 -14.80
CA SER A 226 -12.23 -9.62 -15.63
C SER A 226 -12.52 -11.07 -15.99
N LEU A 227 -11.56 -11.98 -15.80
CA LEU A 227 -11.71 -13.40 -16.10
C LEU A 227 -11.86 -14.23 -14.81
N PRO A 228 -12.74 -15.24 -14.81
CA PRO A 228 -12.87 -16.15 -13.68
C PRO A 228 -11.58 -16.96 -13.49
N MET A 229 -11.01 -16.90 -12.30
CA MET A 229 -9.82 -17.67 -11.90
C MET A 229 -10.17 -18.94 -11.12
N TRP A 230 -11.43 -19.07 -10.70
CA TRP A 230 -11.92 -20.16 -9.87
C TRP A 230 -13.28 -20.66 -10.38
N GLY A 231 -13.58 -21.92 -10.12
CA GLY A 231 -14.85 -22.54 -10.52
C GLY A 231 -14.82 -23.18 -11.91
N PRO A 232 -15.98 -23.61 -12.44
CA PRO A 232 -16.08 -24.41 -13.67
C PRO A 232 -15.62 -23.66 -14.93
N ASP A 233 -15.66 -22.32 -14.91
CA ASP A 233 -15.29 -21.46 -16.04
C ASP A 233 -13.85 -20.93 -15.94
N ALA A 234 -13.06 -21.44 -14.98
CA ALA A 234 -11.70 -20.95 -14.73
C ALA A 234 -10.79 -21.07 -15.96
N ARG A 235 -10.04 -20.01 -16.25
CA ARG A 235 -9.05 -19.96 -17.34
C ARG A 235 -7.86 -19.10 -16.97
N ASP A 236 -6.72 -19.32 -17.63
CA ASP A 236 -5.51 -18.53 -17.42
C ASP A 236 -5.77 -17.05 -17.84
N PRO A 237 -5.64 -16.08 -16.91
CA PRO A 237 -5.85 -14.65 -17.17
C PRO A 237 -4.67 -13.97 -17.89
N LEU A 238 -3.76 -14.72 -18.52
CA LEU A 238 -2.55 -14.16 -19.16
C LEU A 238 -2.87 -13.07 -20.18
N GLU A 239 -3.96 -13.22 -20.94
CA GLU A 239 -4.37 -12.27 -21.98
C GLU A 239 -4.83 -10.90 -21.44
N VAL A 240 -5.17 -10.83 -20.15
CA VAL A 240 -5.58 -9.59 -19.46
C VAL A 240 -4.51 -9.06 -18.51
N CYS A 241 -3.32 -9.65 -18.51
CA CYS A 241 -2.16 -9.14 -17.77
C CYS A 241 -1.49 -8.02 -18.56
N ARG A 242 -1.17 -6.91 -17.90
CA ARG A 242 -0.48 -5.76 -18.50
C ARG A 242 0.62 -5.26 -17.57
N PRO A 243 1.72 -4.68 -18.09
CA PRO A 243 2.74 -4.09 -17.24
C PRO A 243 2.22 -2.82 -16.56
N LEU A 244 2.87 -2.44 -15.47
CA LEU A 244 2.63 -1.17 -14.78
C LEU A 244 3.88 -0.29 -14.81
N GLY A 245 3.68 1.02 -14.86
CA GLY A 245 4.73 2.02 -14.71
C GLY A 245 4.85 2.48 -13.26
N ILE A 246 6.08 2.73 -12.84
CA ILE A 246 6.40 3.48 -11.62
C ILE A 246 7.16 4.72 -12.02
N GLU A 247 6.77 5.86 -11.47
CA GLU A 247 7.43 7.15 -11.69
C GLU A 247 7.82 7.72 -10.34
N ILE A 248 9.07 8.19 -10.19
CA ILE A 248 9.56 8.81 -8.96
C ILE A 248 9.94 10.25 -9.26
N TYR A 249 9.43 11.16 -8.46
CA TYR A 249 9.60 12.60 -8.62
C TYR A 249 10.26 13.21 -7.40
N ARG A 250 11.31 14.01 -7.64
CA ARG A 250 11.87 14.91 -6.65
C ARG A 250 11.12 16.24 -6.68
N LEU A 251 10.57 16.64 -5.55
CA LEU A 251 9.92 17.95 -5.41
C LEU A 251 10.97 19.06 -5.37
N ALA A 252 10.59 20.26 -5.83
CA ALA A 252 11.41 21.44 -5.62
C ALA A 252 11.51 21.75 -4.11
N PRO A 253 12.67 22.20 -3.57
CA PRO A 253 12.87 22.34 -2.13
C PRO A 253 11.78 23.15 -1.40
N GLN A 254 11.33 24.25 -2.00
CA GLN A 254 10.28 25.11 -1.44
C GLN A 254 8.91 24.43 -1.28
N MET A 255 8.66 23.33 -2.01
CA MET A 255 7.41 22.57 -1.88
C MET A 255 7.31 21.88 -0.52
N LEU A 256 8.46 21.61 0.11
CA LEU A 256 8.59 20.96 1.41
C LEU A 256 8.57 21.95 2.58
N ASP A 257 8.39 23.25 2.32
CA ASP A 257 8.34 24.27 3.36
C ASP A 257 7.22 23.98 4.37
N GLY A 258 7.60 23.91 5.65
CA GLY A 258 6.71 23.59 6.76
C GLY A 258 6.49 22.09 7.01
N TRP A 259 6.96 21.22 6.13
CA TRP A 259 6.88 19.76 6.33
C TRP A 259 8.12 19.23 7.05
N THR A 260 7.89 18.22 7.89
CA THR A 260 8.94 17.42 8.52
C THR A 260 8.52 15.95 8.49
N SER A 261 9.48 15.05 8.26
CA SER A 261 9.22 13.60 8.30
C SER A 261 8.68 13.20 9.68
N PRO A 262 7.63 12.37 9.76
CA PRO A 262 6.99 12.02 11.02
C PRO A 262 7.92 11.17 11.89
N ALA A 263 7.97 11.52 13.18
CA ALA A 263 8.61 10.70 14.20
C ALA A 263 7.80 9.41 14.45
N VAL A 264 8.48 8.38 14.97
CA VAL A 264 7.81 7.18 15.48
C VAL A 264 6.91 7.52 16.67
N ALA A 265 5.91 6.69 16.94
CA ALA A 265 4.99 6.85 18.05
C ALA A 265 5.74 7.02 19.39
N ALA A 266 5.34 8.02 20.17
CA ALA A 266 6.01 8.40 21.41
C ALA A 266 5.77 7.42 22.60
N TYR A 267 5.07 6.30 22.38
CA TYR A 267 4.83 5.32 23.43
C TYR A 267 6.14 4.67 23.86
N LYS A 268 6.48 4.79 25.15
CA LYS A 268 7.79 4.39 25.70
C LYS A 268 8.07 2.88 25.68
N GLY A 269 7.12 2.03 25.29
CA GLY A 269 7.33 0.59 25.19
C GLY A 269 7.56 -0.12 26.53
N GLN A 270 7.33 0.55 27.67
CA GLN A 270 7.53 -0.06 28.99
C GLN A 270 6.40 -1.03 29.36
N HIS A 271 5.26 -1.01 28.66
CA HIS A 271 4.13 -1.94 28.87
C HIS A 271 3.64 -2.02 30.32
N GLY A 272 3.79 -0.92 31.08
CA GLY A 272 3.46 -0.89 32.51
C GLY A 272 4.38 -1.73 33.40
N MET A 273 5.45 -2.31 32.85
CA MET A 273 6.45 -3.05 33.61
C MET A 273 7.23 -2.07 34.48
N THR A 274 7.16 -2.30 35.79
CA THR A 274 8.01 -1.66 36.78
C THR A 274 9.07 -2.65 37.21
N LEU A 275 10.34 -2.29 37.07
CA LEU A 275 11.41 -3.07 37.69
C LEU A 275 11.41 -2.73 39.19
N SER A 276 11.42 -3.75 40.05
CA SER A 276 11.78 -3.55 41.46
C SER A 276 13.17 -2.91 41.49
N GLN A 277 13.39 -1.89 42.32
CA GLN A 277 14.72 -1.31 42.46
C GLN A 277 15.67 -2.40 42.95
N PRO A 278 16.66 -2.81 42.14
CA PRO A 278 17.65 -3.77 42.61
C PRO A 278 18.44 -3.14 43.76
N GLN A 279 18.43 -3.78 44.93
CA GLN A 279 19.29 -3.39 46.05
C GLN A 279 20.72 -3.83 45.74
N TRP A 280 21.46 -3.03 44.97
CA TRP A 280 22.90 -3.17 44.90
C TRP A 280 23.47 -2.59 46.20
N LYS A 281 23.79 -3.45 47.18
CA LYS A 281 24.66 -3.02 48.28
C LYS A 281 26.00 -2.62 47.66
N CYS A 282 26.27 -1.31 47.55
CA CYS A 282 27.62 -0.83 47.36
C CYS A 282 28.41 -1.22 48.62
N GLY A 283 29.09 -2.36 48.57
CA GLY A 283 30.10 -2.71 49.55
C GLY A 283 31.24 -1.70 49.45
N CYS A 284 31.53 -1.08 50.58
CA CYS A 284 32.67 -0.20 50.83
C CYS A 284 34.00 -0.91 50.53
#